data_AF-A0A0J8QMH6-F1
#
_entry.id   AF-A0A0J8QMH6-F1
#
_cell.length_a   1.000
_cell.length_b   1.000
_cell.length_c   1.000
_cell.angle_alpha   90.00
_cell.angle_beta   90.00
_cell.angle_gamma   90.00
#
_symmetry.space_group_name_H-M   'P 1'
#
loop_
_entity.id
_entity.type
_entity.pdbx_description
1 polymer ?
#
loop_
_entity_poly.entity_id
_entity_poly.type
_entity_poly.pdbx_seq_one_letter_code
_entity_poly.pdbx_strand_id
1 'polypeptide(L)'
;MSYFSSPQTRDKGSIISAQRAMRMTQQLHSSDLLDIINHLIRASKSAREHVLDWFAATVNINHKRRAMQVDPAQVSSDGFMFNVTTCLDQLCEPFMDAAFTKIDRIDLNYLKRNPRVQIKDETKINADQKTSDEFYSHSVEGESNFISEVFFLTVAAHHYGSESLTTLLEQLRKDLRHMQTQIEKLERERPKWSVDPNQARMFERALQKYKDRLDIGPCV
;
A
#
# COMPACT_ATOMS: atom_id res chain seq x y z
N MET A 1 -6.63 -0.06 20.72
CA MET A 1 -6.07 -1.39 20.41
C MET A 1 -6.98 -2.53 20.94
N SER A 2 -8.23 -2.64 20.50
CA SER A 2 -9.16 -3.68 21.02
C SER A 2 -9.00 -5.05 20.33
N TYR A 3 -8.74 -5.05 19.02
CA TYR A 3 -8.69 -6.29 18.22
C TYR A 3 -7.46 -7.18 18.49
N PHE A 4 -6.29 -6.60 18.77
CA PHE A 4 -5.03 -7.34 18.93
C PHE A 4 -4.25 -7.02 20.20
N SER A 5 -4.89 -6.53 21.27
CA SER A 5 -4.22 -6.39 22.57
C SER A 5 -3.52 -7.70 23.02
N SER A 6 -2.31 -7.56 23.56
CA SER A 6 -1.47 -8.64 24.10
C SER A 6 -1.25 -9.82 23.14
N PRO A 7 -0.75 -9.59 21.91
CA PRO A 7 -0.76 -10.58 20.83
C PRO A 7 0.12 -11.81 21.12
N GLN A 8 1.13 -11.68 21.98
CA GLN A 8 2.03 -12.77 22.35
C GLN A 8 1.41 -13.80 23.30
N THR A 9 0.43 -13.39 24.11
CA THR A 9 -0.22 -14.25 25.13
C THR A 9 -1.66 -14.62 24.76
N ARG A 10 -2.16 -14.11 23.63
CA ARG A 10 -3.54 -14.29 23.20
C ARG A 10 -3.75 -15.67 22.57
N ASP A 11 -4.89 -16.26 22.85
CA ASP A 11 -5.29 -17.52 22.21
C ASP A 11 -5.35 -17.39 20.68
N LYS A 12 -4.84 -18.40 19.97
CA LYS A 12 -4.80 -18.42 18.49
C LYS A 12 -6.20 -18.37 17.89
N GLY A 13 -7.19 -19.02 18.52
CA GLY A 13 -8.59 -18.99 18.08
C GLY A 13 -9.20 -17.59 18.17
N SER A 14 -8.88 -16.83 19.24
CA SER A 14 -9.25 -15.43 19.39
C SER A 14 -8.66 -14.55 18.28
N ILE A 15 -7.37 -14.74 17.94
CA ILE A 15 -6.69 -13.99 16.87
C ILE A 15 -7.37 -14.25 15.52
N ILE A 16 -7.62 -15.52 15.18
CA ILE A 16 -8.27 -15.90 13.92
C ILE A 16 -9.68 -15.32 13.85
N SER A 17 -10.43 -15.36 14.95
CA SER A 17 -11.78 -14.79 15.03
C SER A 17 -11.77 -13.28 14.81
N ALA A 18 -10.83 -12.55 15.43
CA ALA A 18 -10.65 -11.12 15.22
C ALA A 18 -10.28 -10.79 13.77
N GLN A 19 -9.36 -11.54 13.16
CA GLN A 19 -9.00 -11.39 11.75
C GLN A 19 -10.19 -11.63 10.82
N ARG A 20 -11.00 -12.65 11.08
CA ARG A 20 -12.20 -12.93 10.29
C ARG A 20 -13.22 -11.78 10.39
N ALA A 21 -13.48 -11.30 11.60
CA ALA A 21 -14.40 -10.17 11.81
C ALA A 21 -13.93 -8.92 11.05
N MET A 22 -12.65 -8.57 11.15
CA MET A 22 -12.10 -7.42 10.42
C MET A 22 -12.17 -7.61 8.89
N ARG A 23 -11.89 -8.81 8.37
CA ARG A 23 -12.02 -9.09 6.92
C ARG A 23 -13.45 -8.91 6.45
N MET A 24 -14.43 -9.37 7.22
CA MET A 24 -15.84 -9.18 6.89
C MET A 24 -16.21 -7.69 6.85
N THR A 25 -15.82 -6.92 7.87
CA THR A 25 -16.04 -5.47 7.90
C THR A 25 -15.35 -4.77 6.73
N GLN A 26 -14.11 -5.15 6.40
CA GLN A 26 -13.38 -4.62 5.26
C GLN A 26 -14.09 -4.90 3.94
N GLN A 27 -14.60 -6.12 3.73
CA GLN A 27 -15.35 -6.48 2.53
C GLN A 27 -16.63 -5.65 2.37
N LEU A 28 -17.36 -5.40 3.47
CA LEU A 28 -18.53 -4.52 3.47
C LEU A 28 -18.15 -3.10 3.05
N HIS A 29 -17.09 -2.54 3.65
CA HIS A 29 -16.62 -1.19 3.29
C HIS A 29 -16.15 -1.11 1.83
N SER A 30 -15.44 -2.11 1.32
CA SER A 30 -15.06 -2.15 -0.10
C SER A 30 -16.28 -2.17 -1.02
N SER A 31 -17.32 -2.93 -0.67
CA SER A 31 -18.58 -2.96 -1.43
C SER A 31 -19.26 -1.58 -1.42
N ASP A 32 -19.41 -0.96 -0.25
CA ASP A 32 -20.05 0.36 -0.11
C ASP A 32 -19.29 1.43 -0.90
N LEU A 33 -17.95 1.44 -0.82
CA LEU A 33 -17.10 2.38 -1.55
C LEU A 33 -17.23 2.17 -3.06
N LEU A 34 -17.22 0.93 -3.53
CA LEU A 34 -17.41 0.61 -4.94
C LEU A 34 -18.79 1.06 -5.43
N ASP A 35 -19.84 0.87 -4.63
CA ASP A 35 -21.20 1.31 -4.97
C ASP A 35 -21.26 2.83 -5.11
N ILE A 36 -20.67 3.58 -4.17
CA ILE A 36 -20.58 5.05 -4.26
C ILE A 36 -19.87 5.47 -5.55
N ILE A 37 -18.70 4.88 -5.82
CA ILE A 37 -17.90 5.18 -7.01
C ILE A 37 -18.67 4.84 -8.30
N ASN A 38 -19.37 3.71 -8.34
CA ASN A 38 -20.22 3.33 -9.47
C ASN A 38 -21.35 4.34 -9.71
N HIS A 39 -22.01 4.84 -8.66
CA HIS A 39 -23.03 5.88 -8.80
C HIS A 39 -22.44 7.16 -9.40
N LEU A 40 -21.26 7.60 -8.94
CA LEU A 40 -20.58 8.78 -9.46
C LEU A 40 -20.18 8.61 -10.94
N ILE A 41 -19.60 7.47 -11.31
CA ILE A 41 -19.16 7.15 -12.68
C ILE A 41 -20.33 7.07 -13.67
N ARG A 42 -21.52 6.67 -13.18
CA ARG A 42 -22.73 6.52 -14.00
C ARG A 42 -23.58 7.78 -14.05
N ALA A 43 -23.38 8.74 -13.14
CA ALA A 43 -24.18 9.96 -13.07
C ALA A 43 -24.08 10.82 -14.34
N SER A 44 -22.88 11.01 -14.90
CA SER A 44 -22.67 11.73 -16.17
C SER A 44 -21.24 11.51 -16.71
N LYS A 45 -20.97 11.92 -17.97
CA LYS A 45 -19.58 11.95 -18.50
C LYS A 45 -18.68 12.81 -17.62
N SER A 46 -19.11 14.02 -17.26
CA SER A 46 -18.32 14.92 -16.42
C SER A 46 -18.02 14.35 -15.04
N ALA A 47 -19.00 13.73 -14.37
CA ALA A 47 -18.79 13.11 -13.05
C ALA A 47 -17.76 11.97 -13.12
N ARG A 48 -17.82 11.15 -14.19
CA ARG A 48 -16.83 10.10 -14.44
C ARG A 48 -15.42 10.65 -14.61
N GLU A 49 -15.24 11.69 -15.42
CA GLU A 49 -13.92 12.29 -15.63
C GLU A 49 -13.33 12.81 -14.30
N HIS A 50 -14.13 13.45 -13.45
CA HIS A 50 -13.66 13.90 -12.13
C HIS A 50 -13.28 12.75 -11.18
N VAL A 51 -13.99 11.61 -11.25
CA VAL A 51 -13.60 10.41 -10.49
C VAL A 51 -12.25 9.87 -10.98
N LEU A 52 -12.04 9.83 -12.30
CA LEU A 52 -10.75 9.43 -12.87
C LEU A 52 -9.63 10.40 -12.49
N ASP A 53 -9.90 11.70 -12.51
CA ASP A 53 -8.94 12.73 -12.09
C ASP A 53 -8.59 12.61 -10.61
N TRP A 54 -9.55 12.25 -9.75
CA TRP A 54 -9.32 12.00 -8.33
C TRP A 54 -8.44 10.77 -8.08
N PHE A 55 -8.69 9.66 -8.81
CA PHE A 55 -7.83 8.48 -8.75
C PHE A 55 -6.42 8.80 -9.26
N ALA A 56 -6.31 9.56 -10.36
CA ALA A 56 -5.04 9.99 -10.92
C ALA A 56 -4.25 10.87 -9.96
N ALA A 57 -4.89 11.88 -9.38
CA ALA A 57 -4.28 12.73 -8.36
C ALA A 57 -3.79 11.88 -7.18
N THR A 58 -4.60 10.92 -6.72
CA THR A 58 -4.25 10.02 -5.64
C THR A 58 -2.97 9.24 -5.92
N VAL A 59 -2.82 8.63 -7.09
CA VAL A 59 -1.61 7.86 -7.42
C VAL A 59 -0.41 8.79 -7.67
N ASN A 60 -0.60 9.89 -8.39
CA ASN A 60 0.49 10.79 -8.81
C ASN A 60 1.16 11.50 -7.63
N ILE A 61 0.40 11.93 -6.62
CA ILE A 61 0.98 12.61 -5.44
C ILE A 61 1.68 11.63 -4.47
N ASN A 62 1.53 10.32 -4.70
CA ASN A 62 1.98 9.26 -3.79
C ASN A 62 3.22 8.50 -4.27
N HIS A 63 3.95 8.98 -5.29
CA HIS A 63 5.16 8.34 -5.79
C HIS A 63 6.22 8.12 -4.68
N LYS A 64 6.28 9.02 -3.69
CA LYS A 64 7.19 8.93 -2.54
C LYS A 64 6.95 7.73 -1.62
N ARG A 65 5.83 7.00 -1.76
CA ARG A 65 5.58 5.74 -1.05
C ARG A 65 6.55 4.62 -1.42
N ARG A 66 7.35 4.82 -2.48
CA ARG A 66 8.42 3.93 -2.94
C ARG A 66 9.83 4.34 -2.52
N ALA A 67 9.98 5.45 -1.79
CA ALA A 67 11.27 5.87 -1.28
C ALA A 67 11.84 4.82 -0.30
N MET A 68 13.17 4.69 -0.25
CA MET A 68 13.84 3.81 0.73
C MET A 68 13.48 4.17 2.17
N GLN A 69 13.26 5.47 2.43
CA GLN A 69 12.79 6.00 3.71
C GLN A 69 11.58 6.88 3.40
N VAL A 70 10.39 6.34 3.62
CA VAL A 70 9.13 7.06 3.39
C VAL A 70 8.87 7.98 4.57
N ASP A 71 8.56 9.25 4.29
CA ASP A 71 8.03 10.18 5.28
C ASP A 71 6.49 10.03 5.34
N PRO A 72 5.91 9.50 6.42
CA PRO A 72 4.46 9.30 6.53
C PRO A 72 3.64 10.59 6.47
N ALA A 73 4.26 11.76 6.75
CA ALA A 73 3.57 13.05 6.65
C ALA A 73 3.43 13.56 5.21
N GLN A 74 4.15 12.95 4.26
CA GLN A 74 4.21 13.36 2.86
C GLN A 74 3.49 12.39 1.92
N VAL A 75 2.85 11.35 2.45
CA VAL A 75 2.15 10.32 1.68
C VAL A 75 0.81 9.98 2.31
N SER A 76 -0.11 9.47 1.52
CA SER A 76 -1.35 8.88 2.01
C SER A 76 -1.07 7.65 2.86
N SER A 77 -2.00 7.32 3.76
CA SER A 77 -1.90 6.11 4.59
C SER A 77 -2.06 4.83 3.77
N ASP A 78 -1.56 3.72 4.33
CA ASP A 78 -1.65 2.41 3.67
C ASP A 78 -3.08 1.94 3.50
N GLY A 79 -3.94 2.14 4.51
CA GLY A 79 -5.35 1.77 4.44
C GLY A 79 -6.09 2.54 3.35
N PHE A 80 -5.79 3.83 3.18
CA PHE A 80 -6.37 4.63 2.09
C PHE A 80 -5.94 4.10 0.72
N MET A 81 -4.62 3.91 0.50
CA MET A 81 -4.13 3.43 -0.78
C MET A 81 -4.61 2.01 -1.09
N PHE A 82 -4.67 1.12 -0.09
CA PHE A 82 -5.20 -0.23 -0.24
C PHE A 82 -6.68 -0.24 -0.65
N ASN A 83 -7.50 0.64 -0.05
CA ASN A 83 -8.91 0.79 -0.44
C ASN A 83 -9.06 1.32 -1.87
N VAL A 84 -8.21 2.29 -2.26
CA VAL A 84 -8.18 2.81 -3.63
C VAL A 84 -7.80 1.71 -4.62
N THR A 85 -6.75 0.95 -4.36
CA THR A 85 -6.35 -0.18 -5.21
C THR A 85 -7.44 -1.23 -5.31
N THR A 86 -8.08 -1.59 -4.19
CA THR A 86 -9.19 -2.56 -4.17
C THR A 86 -10.38 -2.08 -5.02
N CYS A 87 -10.75 -0.80 -4.90
CA CYS A 87 -11.84 -0.24 -5.72
C CYS A 87 -11.50 -0.26 -7.21
N LEU A 88 -10.25 0.06 -7.57
CA LEU A 88 -9.76 0.03 -8.95
C LEU A 88 -9.71 -1.41 -9.51
N ASP A 89 -9.30 -2.39 -8.70
CA ASP A 89 -9.37 -3.82 -9.05
C ASP A 89 -10.80 -4.24 -9.36
N GLN A 90 -11.77 -3.87 -8.52
CA GLN A 90 -13.18 -4.18 -8.72
C GLN A 90 -13.78 -3.49 -9.96
N LEU A 91 -13.31 -2.29 -10.31
CA LEU A 91 -13.70 -1.63 -11.55
C LEU A 91 -13.11 -2.34 -12.79
N CYS A 92 -11.99 -3.07 -12.63
CA CYS A 92 -11.38 -3.89 -13.68
C CYS A 92 -12.09 -5.23 -13.92
N GLU A 93 -12.71 -5.83 -12.88
CA GLU A 93 -13.33 -7.16 -12.95
C GLU A 93 -14.23 -7.38 -14.20
N PRO A 94 -15.10 -6.45 -14.62
CA PRO A 94 -16.00 -6.68 -15.75
C PRO A 94 -15.33 -6.84 -17.13
N PHE A 95 -14.04 -6.50 -17.24
CA PHE A 95 -13.25 -6.59 -18.47
C PHE A 95 -11.96 -7.43 -18.34
N MET A 96 -11.68 -7.98 -17.15
CA MET A 96 -10.57 -8.88 -16.87
C MET A 96 -11.06 -10.31 -16.61
N ASP A 97 -12.08 -10.75 -17.36
CA ASP A 97 -12.66 -12.08 -17.19
C ASP A 97 -11.66 -13.18 -17.60
N ALA A 98 -11.81 -14.38 -17.04
CA ALA A 98 -10.89 -15.50 -17.25
C ALA A 98 -10.82 -15.99 -18.71
N ALA A 99 -11.82 -15.66 -19.55
CA ALA A 99 -11.81 -15.95 -20.98
C ALA A 99 -11.25 -14.78 -21.81
N PHE A 100 -10.77 -13.71 -21.16
CA PHE A 100 -10.15 -12.53 -21.76
C PHE A 100 -11.00 -11.86 -22.84
N THR A 101 -12.33 -11.88 -22.68
CA THR A 101 -13.27 -11.48 -23.75
C THR A 101 -13.27 -9.99 -24.09
N LYS A 102 -12.68 -9.15 -23.23
CA LYS A 102 -12.68 -7.70 -23.38
C LYS A 102 -11.31 -7.05 -23.15
N ILE A 103 -10.25 -7.84 -23.01
CA ILE A 103 -8.90 -7.32 -22.74
C ILE A 103 -8.38 -6.49 -23.91
N ASP A 104 -8.84 -6.78 -25.13
CA ASP A 104 -8.57 -6.07 -26.37
C ASP A 104 -9.05 -4.60 -26.34
N ARG A 105 -9.93 -4.24 -25.39
CA ARG A 105 -10.41 -2.86 -25.22
C ARG A 105 -9.42 -1.94 -24.53
N ILE A 106 -8.36 -2.49 -23.95
CA ILE A 106 -7.27 -1.72 -23.35
C ILE A 106 -6.38 -1.18 -24.48
N ASP A 107 -6.31 0.14 -24.63
CA ASP A 107 -5.54 0.77 -25.68
C ASP A 107 -4.04 0.76 -25.35
N LEU A 108 -3.26 0.08 -26.19
CA LEU A 108 -1.80 0.01 -26.08
C LEU A 108 -1.12 1.38 -26.23
N ASN A 109 -1.77 2.34 -26.88
CA ASN A 109 -1.25 3.69 -27.06
C ASN A 109 -1.59 4.62 -25.90
N TYR A 110 -2.30 4.16 -24.86
CA TYR A 110 -2.73 5.01 -23.74
C TYR A 110 -1.61 5.90 -23.18
N LEU A 111 -0.45 5.31 -22.87
CA LEU A 111 0.70 6.02 -22.32
C LEU A 111 1.35 7.01 -23.30
N LYS A 112 1.06 6.89 -24.60
CA LYS A 112 1.51 7.83 -25.65
C LYS A 112 0.50 8.91 -25.98
N ARG A 113 -0.71 8.87 -25.41
CA ARG A 113 -1.72 9.92 -25.61
C ARG A 113 -1.55 11.00 -24.55
N ASN A 114 -2.62 11.32 -23.83
CA ASN A 114 -2.61 12.17 -22.65
C ASN A 114 -2.97 11.32 -21.41
N PRO A 115 -2.07 10.43 -20.95
CA PRO A 115 -2.35 9.57 -19.81
C PRO A 115 -2.50 10.39 -18.53
N ARG A 116 -3.43 9.98 -17.66
CA ARG A 116 -3.61 10.60 -16.35
C ARG A 116 -2.51 10.21 -15.36
N VAL A 117 -1.95 9.01 -15.51
CA VAL A 117 -0.84 8.52 -14.71
C VAL A 117 0.46 9.17 -15.17
N GLN A 118 1.18 9.81 -14.26
CA GLN A 118 2.46 10.43 -14.55
C GLN A 118 3.58 9.40 -14.47
N ILE A 119 4.16 9.04 -15.62
CA ILE A 119 5.22 8.03 -15.70
C ILE A 119 6.59 8.61 -16.12
N LYS A 120 6.74 9.93 -16.13
CA LYS A 120 7.94 10.58 -16.68
C LYS A 120 9.22 10.12 -15.99
N ASP A 121 9.20 10.07 -14.66
CA ASP A 121 10.36 9.71 -13.83
C ASP A 121 10.40 8.21 -13.48
N GLU A 122 9.43 7.44 -13.95
CA GLU A 122 9.39 5.99 -13.74
C GLU A 122 10.48 5.27 -14.53
N THR A 123 10.98 4.15 -14.03
CA THR A 123 11.95 3.33 -14.78
C THR A 123 11.21 2.50 -15.84
N LYS A 124 11.63 2.61 -17.10
CA LYS A 124 10.97 1.89 -18.21
C LYS A 124 11.63 0.55 -18.44
N ILE A 125 10.84 -0.43 -18.86
CA ILE A 125 11.37 -1.75 -19.22
C ILE A 125 12.24 -1.60 -20.46
N ASN A 126 13.52 -1.97 -20.34
CA ASN A 126 14.46 -2.00 -21.45
C ASN A 126 14.63 -0.67 -22.21
N ALA A 127 14.55 0.47 -21.51
CA ALA A 127 14.79 1.79 -22.08
C ALA A 127 15.48 2.69 -21.06
N ASP A 128 16.45 3.48 -21.52
CA ASP A 128 17.01 4.58 -20.73
C ASP A 128 16.12 5.84 -20.83
N GLN A 129 16.46 6.88 -20.05
CA GLN A 129 15.66 8.11 -20.02
C GLN A 129 15.60 8.78 -21.39
N LYS A 130 16.72 8.79 -22.14
CA LYS A 130 16.78 9.41 -23.47
C LYS A 130 15.84 8.73 -24.45
N THR A 131 15.89 7.41 -24.53
CA THR A 131 15.01 6.59 -25.38
C THR A 131 13.55 6.79 -25.00
N SER A 132 13.25 6.85 -23.70
CA SER A 132 11.91 7.14 -23.20
C SER A 132 11.44 8.53 -23.63
N ASP A 133 12.25 9.56 -23.42
CA ASP A 133 11.89 10.95 -23.76
C ASP A 133 11.65 11.11 -25.27
N GLU A 134 12.48 10.51 -26.12
CA GLU A 134 12.29 10.49 -27.58
C GLU A 134 11.00 9.73 -27.99
N PHE A 135 10.68 8.63 -27.31
CA PHE A 135 9.47 7.85 -27.61
C PHE A 135 8.18 8.60 -27.24
N TYR A 136 8.19 9.32 -26.11
CA TYR A 136 7.03 10.08 -25.61
C TYR A 136 6.99 11.52 -26.11
N SER A 137 8.01 12.02 -26.82
CA SER A 137 7.97 13.36 -27.45
C SER A 137 6.94 13.45 -28.57
N HIS A 138 6.49 12.30 -29.09
CA HIS A 138 5.46 12.20 -30.13
C HIS A 138 4.19 11.61 -29.55
N SER A 139 3.22 12.48 -29.22
CA SER A 139 1.93 12.05 -28.73
C SER A 139 1.05 11.48 -29.84
N VAL A 140 0.30 10.43 -29.53
CA VAL A 140 -0.76 9.91 -30.39
C VAL A 140 -2.05 10.70 -30.13
N GLU A 141 -2.76 11.09 -31.17
CA GLU A 141 -4.04 11.79 -31.04
C GLU A 141 -5.18 10.89 -30.55
N GLY A 142 -6.19 11.52 -29.95
CA GLY A 142 -7.46 10.89 -29.58
C GLY A 142 -7.72 10.76 -28.07
N GLU A 143 -8.96 10.49 -27.70
CA GLU A 143 -9.37 10.32 -26.29
C GLU A 143 -9.10 8.88 -25.80
N SER A 144 -8.74 8.75 -24.52
CA SER A 144 -8.62 7.46 -23.85
C SER A 144 -9.99 6.96 -23.40
N ASN A 145 -10.26 5.67 -23.60
CA ASN A 145 -11.50 5.07 -23.13
C ASN A 145 -11.42 4.77 -21.62
N PHE A 146 -12.58 4.68 -20.96
CA PHE A 146 -12.68 4.41 -19.53
C PHE A 146 -11.97 3.11 -19.10
N ILE A 147 -12.02 2.05 -19.92
CA ILE A 147 -11.38 0.76 -19.60
C ILE A 147 -9.85 0.93 -19.49
N SER A 148 -9.25 1.66 -20.43
CA SER A 148 -7.82 1.95 -20.44
C SER A 148 -7.42 2.83 -19.26
N GLU A 149 -8.21 3.88 -18.99
CA GLU A 149 -7.99 4.77 -17.84
C GLU A 149 -7.96 4.00 -16.53
N VAL A 150 -9.01 3.21 -16.25
CA VAL A 150 -9.07 2.40 -15.04
C VAL A 150 -7.93 1.41 -15.00
N PHE A 151 -7.66 0.68 -16.09
CA PHE A 151 -6.58 -0.32 -16.13
C PHE A 151 -5.22 0.27 -15.73
N PHE A 152 -4.79 1.36 -16.36
CA PHE A 152 -3.49 1.96 -16.05
C PHE A 152 -3.46 2.64 -14.68
N LEU A 153 -4.58 3.21 -14.21
CA LEU A 153 -4.72 3.67 -12.83
C LEU A 153 -4.60 2.52 -11.82
N THR A 154 -5.19 1.36 -12.10
CA THR A 154 -5.09 0.16 -11.27
C THR A 154 -3.64 -0.33 -11.18
N VAL A 155 -2.91 -0.35 -12.30
CA VAL A 155 -1.48 -0.70 -12.32
C VAL A 155 -0.66 0.26 -11.44
N ALA A 156 -0.88 1.58 -11.58
CA ALA A 156 -0.22 2.57 -10.75
C ALA A 156 -0.58 2.42 -9.25
N ALA A 157 -1.85 2.14 -8.95
CA ALA A 157 -2.34 1.94 -7.60
C ALA A 157 -1.73 0.68 -6.95
N HIS A 158 -1.47 -0.39 -7.70
CA HIS A 158 -0.73 -1.55 -7.18
C HIS A 158 0.72 -1.19 -6.85
N HIS A 159 1.38 -0.45 -7.74
CA HIS A 159 2.77 -0.07 -7.55
C HIS A 159 2.96 0.81 -6.29
N TYR A 160 2.16 1.87 -6.14
CA TYR A 160 2.27 2.82 -5.03
C TYR A 160 1.49 2.40 -3.78
N GLY A 161 0.48 1.54 -3.91
CA GLY A 161 -0.35 1.02 -2.82
C GLY A 161 0.11 -0.34 -2.33
N SER A 162 -0.33 -1.40 -3.02
CA SER A 162 -0.16 -2.81 -2.61
C SER A 162 1.29 -3.23 -2.41
N GLU A 163 2.18 -2.90 -3.35
CA GLU A 163 3.59 -3.29 -3.27
C GLU A 163 4.33 -2.52 -2.17
N SER A 164 4.03 -1.23 -1.98
CA SER A 164 4.58 -0.42 -0.89
C SER A 164 4.17 -0.98 0.47
N LEU A 165 2.89 -1.35 0.64
CA LEU A 165 2.39 -1.98 1.85
C LEU A 165 3.03 -3.36 2.09
N THR A 166 3.18 -4.17 1.04
CA THR A 166 3.85 -5.48 1.15
C THR A 166 5.30 -5.31 1.62
N THR A 167 6.03 -4.36 1.05
CA THR A 167 7.40 -4.02 1.44
C THR A 167 7.48 -3.60 2.91
N LEU A 168 6.55 -2.75 3.36
CA LEU A 168 6.44 -2.32 4.76
C LEU A 168 6.22 -3.51 5.69
N LEU A 169 5.28 -4.41 5.37
CA LEU A 169 5.00 -5.60 6.17
C LEU A 169 6.20 -6.53 6.27
N GLU A 170 6.96 -6.70 5.18
CA GLU A 170 8.21 -7.46 5.20
C GLU A 170 9.28 -6.82 6.08
N GLN A 171 9.42 -5.48 6.02
CA GLN A 171 10.36 -4.75 6.86
C GLN A 171 9.98 -4.84 8.33
N LEU A 172 8.70 -4.61 8.67
CA LEU A 172 8.19 -4.77 10.04
C LEU A 172 8.47 -6.18 10.59
N ARG A 173 8.28 -7.22 9.77
CA ARG A 173 8.61 -8.60 10.16
C ARG A 173 10.11 -8.79 10.43
N LYS A 174 10.99 -8.17 9.63
CA LYS A 174 12.46 -8.21 9.85
C LYS A 174 12.82 -7.46 11.13
N ASP A 175 12.24 -6.29 11.36
CA ASP A 175 12.49 -5.45 12.53
C ASP A 175 12.04 -6.14 13.82
N LEU A 176 10.89 -6.82 13.81
CA LEU A 176 10.41 -7.63 14.94
C LEU A 176 11.41 -8.73 15.32
N ARG A 177 11.90 -9.50 14.33
CA ARG A 177 12.91 -10.54 14.58
C ARG A 177 14.22 -9.96 15.09
N HIS A 178 14.64 -8.82 14.54
CA HIS A 178 15.84 -8.13 15.00
C HIS A 178 15.69 -7.68 16.46
N MET A 179 14.58 -7.04 16.80
CA MET A 179 14.28 -6.59 18.17
C MET A 179 14.25 -7.77 19.16
N GLN A 180 13.62 -8.89 18.80
CA GLN A 180 13.64 -10.11 19.61
C GLN A 180 15.08 -10.58 19.88
N THR A 181 15.91 -10.65 18.83
CA THR A 181 17.32 -11.05 18.95
C THR A 181 18.12 -10.08 19.85
N GLN A 182 17.85 -8.77 19.78
CA GLN A 182 18.51 -7.79 20.64
C GLN A 182 18.08 -7.92 22.10
N ILE A 183 16.79 -8.16 22.37
CA ILE A 183 16.29 -8.40 23.72
C ILE A 183 16.97 -9.63 24.32
N GLU A 184 17.05 -10.74 23.59
CA GLU A 184 17.75 -11.94 24.06
C GLU A 184 19.24 -11.67 24.38
N LYS A 185 19.93 -10.89 23.55
CA LYS A 185 21.32 -10.50 23.79
C LYS A 185 21.44 -9.66 25.06
N LEU A 186 20.61 -8.62 25.20
CA LEU A 186 20.59 -7.78 26.39
C LEU A 186 20.32 -8.62 27.64
N GLU A 187 19.33 -9.51 27.62
CA GLU A 187 19.02 -10.39 28.75
C GLU A 187 20.21 -11.27 29.17
N ARG A 188 20.99 -11.80 28.21
CA ARG A 188 22.22 -12.55 28.51
C ARG A 188 23.30 -11.67 29.13
N GLU A 189 23.34 -10.39 28.78
CA GLU A 189 24.29 -9.42 29.32
C GLU A 189 23.85 -8.79 30.64
N ARG A 190 22.60 -9.00 31.07
CA ARG A 190 22.05 -8.50 32.32
C ARG A 190 22.98 -8.66 33.54
N PRO A 191 23.68 -9.80 33.74
CA PRO A 191 24.60 -9.96 34.87
C PRO A 191 25.84 -9.03 34.82
N LYS A 192 26.22 -8.50 33.65
CA LYS A 192 27.35 -7.57 33.51
C LYS A 192 27.04 -6.20 34.13
N TRP A 193 25.76 -5.84 34.18
CA TRP A 193 25.28 -4.53 34.61
C TRP A 193 24.73 -4.53 36.05
N SER A 194 24.75 -5.68 36.74
CA SER A 194 24.18 -5.84 38.08
C SER A 194 25.12 -5.45 39.23
N VAL A 195 26.37 -5.07 38.93
CA VAL A 195 27.38 -4.73 39.94
C VAL A 195 27.15 -3.33 40.54
N ASP A 196 26.77 -2.34 39.72
CA ASP A 196 26.43 -0.99 40.16
C ASP A 196 24.90 -0.81 40.12
N PRO A 197 24.24 -0.51 41.26
CA PRO A 197 22.79 -0.28 41.34
C PRO A 197 22.26 0.78 40.37
N ASN A 198 23.04 1.82 40.07
CA ASN A 198 22.64 2.87 39.14
C ASN A 198 22.68 2.39 37.69
N GLN A 199 23.70 1.62 37.32
CA GLN A 199 23.82 1.01 36.00
C GLN A 199 22.75 -0.05 35.77
N ALA A 200 22.49 -0.89 36.78
CA ALA A 200 21.41 -1.88 36.75
C ALA A 200 20.06 -1.21 36.45
N ARG A 201 19.73 -0.12 37.16
CA ARG A 201 18.47 0.62 36.94
C ARG A 201 18.36 1.23 35.54
N MET A 202 19.45 1.76 35.01
CA MET A 202 19.49 2.32 33.64
C MET A 202 19.32 1.22 32.60
N PHE A 203 19.98 0.09 32.79
CA PHE A 203 19.87 -1.09 31.93
C PHE A 203 18.44 -1.64 31.89
N GLU A 204 17.80 -1.81 33.05
CA GLU A 204 16.40 -2.28 33.13
C GLU A 204 15.44 -1.35 32.42
N ARG A 205 15.60 -0.03 32.56
CA ARG A 205 14.78 0.96 31.83
C ARG A 205 14.96 0.85 30.32
N ALA A 206 16.19 0.64 29.84
CA ALA A 206 16.46 0.46 28.43
C ALA A 206 15.84 -0.85 27.91
N LEU A 207 16.04 -1.96 28.62
CA LEU A 207 15.47 -3.26 28.28
C LEU A 207 13.93 -3.22 28.24
N GLN A 208 13.31 -2.57 29.22
CA GLN A 208 11.86 -2.39 29.24
C GLN A 208 11.37 -1.61 28.02
N LYS A 209 12.05 -0.52 27.63
CA LYS A 209 11.70 0.25 26.43
C LYS A 209 11.77 -0.58 25.15
N TYR A 210 12.74 -1.51 25.03
CA TYR A 210 12.81 -2.44 23.91
C TYR A 210 11.65 -3.45 23.92
N LYS A 211 11.30 -3.99 25.08
CA LYS A 211 10.18 -4.92 25.26
C LYS A 211 8.84 -4.25 24.94
N ASP A 212 8.60 -3.06 25.46
CA ASP A 212 7.39 -2.28 25.20
C ASP A 212 7.22 -2.00 23.69
N ARG A 213 8.31 -1.70 22.99
CA ARG A 213 8.29 -1.49 21.54
C ARG A 213 8.02 -2.78 20.77
N LEU A 214 8.56 -3.90 21.23
CA LEU A 214 8.26 -5.22 20.66
C LEU A 214 6.80 -5.62 20.88
N ASP A 215 6.16 -5.23 21.98
CA ASP A 215 4.75 -5.55 22.25
C ASP A 215 3.77 -4.75 21.38
N ILE A 216 4.15 -3.54 20.99
CA ILE A 216 3.37 -2.68 20.08
C ILE A 216 3.52 -3.15 18.62
N GLY A 217 4.69 -3.61 18.21
CA GLY A 217 5.00 -3.92 16.80
C GLY A 217 4.10 -4.96 16.11
N PRO A 218 3.57 -6.01 16.79
CA PRO A 218 2.62 -6.96 16.20
C PRO A 218 1.17 -6.43 16.10
N CYS A 219 0.89 -5.24 16.65
CA CYS A 219 -0.44 -4.62 16.66
C CYS A 219 -0.63 -3.53 15.60
N VAL A 220 0.43 -3.22 14.82
CA VAL A 220 0.43 -2.22 13.73
C VAL A 220 0.29 -2.93 12.39
#